data_AF-A0A1R1PYY1-F1
#
_entry.id   AF-A0A1R1PYY1-F1
#
_cell.length_a   1.000
_cell.length_b   1.000
_cell.length_c   1.000
_cell.angle_alpha   90.00
_cell.angle_beta   90.00
_cell.angle_gamma   90.00
#
_symmetry.space_group_name_H-M   'P 1'
#
loop_
_entity.id
_entity.type
_entity.pdbx_description
1 polymer ?
#
loop_
_entity_poly.entity_id
_entity_poly.type
_entity_poly.pdbx_seq_one_letter_code
_entity_poly.pdbx_strand_id
1 'polypeptide(L)'
;MKQICYILTSSYDYRIVGVYCLESQFMEDIGKYFAGVTSSMATMCNIEIPFINVMTKMDLVENKGEVEKYMDPDSQLLMEESSKVMSSKFMELNKALVRVIDDNSIVSFIPLNIRDEDSIGYVVSHADNAIQYGEDEEPKEPQELEETEEYEEYEEYEQD
;
A
#
# COMPACT_ATOMS: atom_id res chain seq x y z
N MET A 1 8.94 -16.73 7.10
CA MET A 1 8.90 -15.60 6.15
C MET A 1 9.36 -14.32 6.82
N LYS A 2 8.70 -13.83 7.88
CA LYS A 2 9.11 -12.62 8.63
C LYS A 2 10.61 -12.56 9.00
N GLN A 3 11.19 -13.66 9.52
CA GLN A 3 12.63 -13.69 9.84
C GLN A 3 13.54 -13.54 8.62
N ILE A 4 13.14 -14.03 7.45
CA ILE A 4 13.93 -13.89 6.21
C ILE A 4 13.91 -12.43 5.78
N CYS A 5 12.73 -11.80 5.74
CA CYS A 5 12.57 -10.38 5.46
C CYS A 5 13.40 -9.53 6.43
N TYR A 6 13.34 -9.84 7.73
CA TYR A 6 14.13 -9.15 8.74
C TYR A 6 15.64 -9.28 8.52
N ILE A 7 16.14 -10.48 8.20
CA ILE A 7 17.57 -10.68 7.91
C ILE A 7 17.98 -9.93 6.65
N LEU A 8 17.17 -9.94 5.60
CA LEU A 8 17.46 -9.22 4.36
C LEU A 8 17.55 -7.71 4.58
N THR A 9 16.65 -7.14 5.37
CA THR A 9 16.67 -5.72 5.70
C THR A 9 17.77 -5.37 6.70
N SER A 10 17.94 -6.13 7.79
CA SER A 10 18.88 -5.77 8.86
C SER A 10 20.32 -6.21 8.62
N SER A 11 20.57 -7.31 7.91
CA SER A 11 21.93 -7.84 7.70
C SER A 11 22.51 -7.48 6.34
N TYR A 12 21.67 -7.29 5.32
CA TYR A 12 22.11 -7.00 3.95
C TYR A 12 21.69 -5.62 3.44
N ASP A 13 21.00 -4.84 4.27
CA ASP A 13 20.55 -3.47 3.95
C ASP A 13 19.69 -3.38 2.68
N TYR A 14 18.86 -4.40 2.45
CA TYR A 14 17.92 -4.39 1.32
C TYR A 14 16.60 -3.72 1.70
N ARG A 15 16.18 -2.74 0.88
CA ARG A 15 14.80 -2.26 0.83
C ARG A 15 13.93 -3.28 0.10
N ILE A 16 12.88 -3.75 0.76
CA ILE A 16 12.00 -4.79 0.25
C ILE A 16 10.55 -4.32 0.24
N VAL A 17 9.82 -4.73 -0.81
CA VAL A 17 8.38 -4.52 -0.94
C VAL A 17 7.72 -5.84 -1.32
N GLY A 18 6.59 -6.14 -0.67
CA GLY A 18 5.72 -7.25 -1.04
C GLY A 18 4.74 -6.81 -2.12
N VAL A 19 4.63 -7.59 -3.20
CA VAL A 19 3.63 -7.36 -4.25
C VAL A 19 2.66 -8.53 -4.26
N TYR A 20 1.40 -8.27 -3.93
CA TYR A 20 0.33 -9.27 -4.01
C TYR A 20 -0.43 -9.16 -5.31
N CYS A 21 -0.25 -10.16 -6.16
CA CYS A 21 -0.90 -10.23 -7.46
C CYS A 21 -2.22 -10.99 -7.35
N LEU A 22 -3.33 -10.32 -7.66
CA LEU A 22 -4.64 -10.92 -7.84
C LEU A 22 -5.07 -10.80 -9.30
N GLU A 23 -5.79 -11.77 -9.85
CA GLU A 23 -6.31 -11.67 -11.22
C GLU A 23 -7.60 -10.85 -11.26
N SER A 24 -7.79 -10.07 -12.33
CA SER A 24 -9.00 -9.25 -12.54
C SER A 24 -10.31 -10.04 -12.46
N GLN A 25 -10.32 -11.33 -12.82
CA GLN A 25 -11.50 -12.21 -12.72
C GLN A 25 -11.99 -12.45 -11.28
N PHE A 26 -11.20 -12.10 -10.26
CA PHE A 26 -11.66 -12.11 -8.86
C PHE A 26 -12.61 -10.95 -8.56
N MET A 27 -12.62 -9.91 -9.39
CA MET A 27 -13.50 -8.74 -9.30
C MET A 27 -14.79 -8.91 -10.11
N GLU A 28 -15.22 -10.14 -10.38
CA GLU A 28 -16.49 -10.43 -11.06
C GLU A 28 -17.58 -10.86 -10.09
N ASP A 29 -17.19 -11.40 -8.92
CA ASP A 29 -18.09 -11.98 -7.94
C ASP A 29 -17.66 -11.59 -6.52
N ILE A 30 -18.64 -11.25 -5.69
CA ILE A 30 -18.39 -10.74 -4.34
C ILE A 30 -17.74 -11.78 -3.42
N GLY A 31 -18.01 -13.07 -3.62
CA GLY A 31 -17.38 -14.15 -2.87
C GLY A 31 -15.90 -14.30 -3.23
N LYS A 32 -15.56 -14.20 -4.52
CA LYS A 32 -14.16 -14.18 -4.97
C LYS A 32 -13.44 -12.92 -4.48
N TYR A 33 -14.10 -11.77 -4.54
CA TYR A 33 -13.59 -10.51 -4.03
C TYR A 33 -13.19 -10.63 -2.55
N PHE A 34 -14.12 -11.06 -1.69
CA PHE A 34 -13.84 -11.25 -0.27
C PHE A 34 -12.70 -12.24 -0.02
N ALA A 35 -12.63 -13.32 -0.78
CA ALA A 35 -11.53 -14.28 -0.67
C ALA A 35 -10.18 -13.64 -1.03
N GLY A 36 -10.12 -12.85 -2.11
CA GLY A 36 -8.91 -12.16 -2.56
C GLY A 36 -8.43 -11.11 -1.56
N VAL A 37 -9.33 -10.25 -1.09
CA VAL A 37 -9.01 -9.19 -0.11
C VAL A 37 -8.55 -9.79 1.22
N THR A 38 -9.30 -10.75 1.76
CA THR A 38 -8.97 -11.39 3.03
C THR A 38 -7.63 -12.15 2.94
N SER A 39 -7.37 -12.80 1.79
CA SER A 39 -6.08 -13.47 1.56
C SER A 39 -4.92 -12.50 1.47
N SER A 40 -5.11 -11.33 0.84
CA SER A 40 -4.08 -10.29 0.81
C SER A 40 -3.78 -9.79 2.23
N MET A 41 -4.82 -9.44 2.99
CA MET A 41 -4.68 -8.98 4.38
C MET A 41 -3.95 -10.00 5.25
N ALA A 42 -4.32 -11.28 5.16
CA ALA A 42 -3.64 -12.35 5.89
C ALA A 42 -2.16 -12.43 5.51
N THR A 43 -1.81 -12.16 4.26
CA THR A 43 -0.42 -12.13 3.80
C THR A 43 0.33 -10.93 4.39
N MET A 44 -0.27 -9.74 4.35
CA MET A 44 0.28 -8.53 4.96
C MET A 44 0.59 -8.74 6.45
N CYS A 45 -0.38 -9.26 7.21
CA CYS A 45 -0.21 -9.53 8.64
C CYS A 45 0.90 -10.55 8.95
N ASN A 46 1.13 -11.51 8.05
CA ASN A 46 2.13 -12.56 8.29
C ASN A 46 3.56 -12.18 7.86
N ILE A 47 3.70 -11.25 6.90
CA ILE A 47 5.02 -10.85 6.36
C ILE A 47 5.53 -9.58 7.05
N GLU A 48 4.65 -8.63 7.38
CA GLU A 48 4.97 -7.36 8.06
C GLU A 48 6.07 -6.54 7.36
N ILE A 49 5.89 -6.29 6.06
CA ILE A 49 6.76 -5.41 5.25
C ILE A 49 5.89 -4.43 4.46
N PRO A 50 6.45 -3.34 3.90
CA PRO A 50 5.74 -2.52 2.92
C PRO A 50 5.14 -3.39 1.82
N PHE A 51 3.86 -3.18 1.51
CA PHE A 51 3.10 -4.13 0.71
C PHE A 51 2.13 -3.41 -0.22
N ILE A 52 2.14 -3.77 -1.50
CA ILE A 52 1.23 -3.24 -2.52
C ILE A 52 0.37 -4.37 -3.08
N ASN A 53 -0.90 -4.07 -3.39
CA ASN A 53 -1.78 -5.01 -4.08
C ASN A 53 -1.90 -4.62 -5.54
N VAL A 54 -1.71 -5.59 -6.41
CA VAL A 54 -1.74 -5.40 -7.86
C VAL A 54 -2.77 -6.33 -8.47
N MET A 55 -3.66 -5.76 -9.27
CA MET A 55 -4.62 -6.50 -10.06
C MET A 55 -4.07 -6.75 -11.45
N THR A 56 -3.74 -7.99 -11.73
CA THR A 56 -3.17 -8.46 -12.99
C THR A 56 -4.24 -8.80 -14.01
N LYS A 57 -3.82 -8.92 -15.28
CA LYS A 57 -4.67 -9.30 -16.41
C LYS A 57 -5.81 -8.30 -16.69
N MET A 58 -5.55 -7.00 -16.49
CA MET A 58 -6.53 -5.96 -16.83
C MET A 58 -6.76 -5.82 -18.34
N ASP A 59 -5.92 -6.44 -19.17
CA ASP A 59 -6.12 -6.54 -20.62
C ASP A 59 -7.25 -7.49 -21.03
N LEU A 60 -7.65 -8.41 -20.14
CA LEU A 60 -8.74 -9.37 -20.38
C LEU A 60 -10.11 -8.83 -19.94
N VAL A 61 -10.15 -7.67 -19.30
CA VAL A 61 -11.39 -7.07 -18.80
C VAL A 61 -12.08 -6.32 -19.93
N GLU A 62 -13.23 -6.84 -20.38
CA GLU A 62 -14.03 -6.20 -21.42
C GLU A 62 -14.75 -4.94 -20.90
N ASN A 63 -15.25 -4.98 -19.66
CA ASN A 63 -15.98 -3.88 -19.03
C ASN A 63 -15.25 -3.36 -17.79
N LYS A 64 -14.45 -2.31 -17.98
CA LYS A 64 -13.62 -1.72 -16.90
C LYS A 64 -14.45 -1.15 -15.75
N GLY A 65 -15.67 -0.67 -16.02
CA GLY A 65 -16.53 -0.10 -14.98
C GLY A 65 -16.98 -1.11 -13.92
N GLU A 66 -17.11 -2.40 -14.29
CA GLU A 66 -17.44 -3.46 -13.34
C GLU A 66 -16.28 -3.82 -12.42
N VAL A 67 -15.05 -3.52 -12.81
CA VAL A 67 -13.88 -3.73 -11.96
C VAL A 67 -13.66 -2.52 -11.05
N GLU A 68 -13.85 -1.30 -11.58
CA GLU A 68 -13.71 -0.04 -10.82
C GLU A 68 -14.57 -0.03 -9.54
N LYS A 69 -15.78 -0.59 -9.58
CA LYS A 69 -16.66 -0.69 -8.39
C LYS A 69 -16.08 -1.52 -7.25
N TYR A 70 -15.14 -2.45 -7.55
CA TYR A 70 -14.43 -3.25 -6.56
C TYR A 70 -13.05 -2.68 -6.20
N MET A 71 -12.59 -1.65 -6.92
CA MET A 71 -11.33 -0.96 -6.62
C MET A 71 -11.52 0.09 -5.52
N ASP A 72 -12.69 0.75 -5.51
CA ASP A 72 -13.12 1.63 -4.42
C ASP A 72 -14.55 1.27 -3.98
N PRO A 73 -14.70 0.18 -3.22
CA PRO A 73 -16.01 -0.35 -2.92
C PRO A 73 -16.66 0.37 -1.74
N ASP A 74 -17.88 0.86 -1.96
CA ASP A 74 -18.75 1.35 -0.90
C ASP A 74 -19.22 0.18 -0.01
N SER A 75 -18.98 0.29 1.30
CA SER A 75 -19.35 -0.72 2.29
C SER A 75 -20.86 -1.03 2.30
N GLN A 76 -21.72 -0.06 2.01
CA GLN A 76 -23.15 -0.27 1.88
C GLN A 76 -23.50 -1.08 0.63
N LEU A 77 -22.88 -0.76 -0.51
CA LEU A 77 -23.10 -1.48 -1.76
C LEU A 77 -22.63 -2.93 -1.67
N LEU A 78 -21.47 -3.19 -1.05
CA LEU A 78 -20.96 -4.54 -0.80
C LEU A 78 -21.92 -5.35 0.09
N MET A 79 -22.51 -4.73 1.10
CA MET A 79 -23.43 -5.41 2.00
C MET A 79 -24.75 -5.78 1.29
N GLU A 80 -25.24 -4.92 0.40
CA GLU A 80 -26.41 -5.20 -0.43
C GLU A 80 -26.15 -6.31 -1.45
N GLU A 81 -25.03 -6.25 -2.18
CA GLU A 81 -24.67 -7.30 -3.16
C GLU A 81 -24.47 -8.65 -2.48
N SER A 82 -23.76 -8.68 -1.35
CA SER A 82 -23.51 -9.92 -0.62
C SER A 82 -24.81 -10.53 -0.07
N SER A 83 -25.79 -9.71 0.33
CA SER A 83 -27.10 -10.17 0.78
C SER A 83 -27.97 -10.71 -0.37
N LYS A 84 -27.74 -10.25 -1.61
CA LYS A 84 -28.44 -10.75 -2.81
C LYS A 84 -27.87 -12.08 -3.30
N VAL A 85 -26.54 -12.25 -3.22
CA VAL A 85 -25.82 -13.40 -3.77
C VAL A 85 -25.64 -14.51 -2.73
N MET A 86 -25.41 -14.17 -1.46
CA MET A 86 -25.14 -15.14 -0.41
C MET A 86 -26.37 -15.47 0.45
N SER A 87 -26.36 -16.66 1.05
CA SER A 87 -27.42 -17.10 1.95
C SER A 87 -27.51 -16.20 3.19
N SER A 88 -28.75 -15.92 3.63
CA SER A 88 -29.04 -15.15 4.85
C SER A 88 -28.40 -15.74 6.12
N LYS A 89 -28.01 -17.02 6.10
CA LYS A 89 -27.26 -17.67 7.17
C LYS A 89 -25.89 -17.01 7.44
N PHE A 90 -25.27 -16.42 6.43
CA PHE A 90 -23.92 -15.81 6.52
C PHE A 90 -23.96 -14.29 6.70
N MET A 91 -25.12 -13.70 6.99
CA MET A 91 -25.29 -12.25 7.08
C MET A 91 -24.36 -11.60 8.13
N GLU A 92 -24.24 -12.21 9.32
CA GLU A 92 -23.34 -11.72 10.37
C GLU A 92 -21.86 -11.81 9.95
N LEU A 93 -21.49 -12.88 9.22
CA LEU A 93 -20.13 -13.03 8.69
C LEU A 93 -19.83 -11.98 7.63
N ASN A 94 -20.74 -11.77 6.68
CA ASN A 94 -20.57 -10.78 5.61
C ASN A 94 -20.45 -9.37 6.20
N LYS A 95 -21.23 -9.05 7.23
CA LYS A 95 -21.12 -7.78 7.96
C LYS A 95 -19.75 -7.61 8.61
N ALA A 96 -19.23 -8.66 9.24
CA ALA A 96 -17.89 -8.63 9.84
C ALA A 96 -16.80 -8.46 8.77
N LEU A 97 -16.91 -9.16 7.63
CA LEU A 97 -15.97 -9.01 6.51
C LEU A 97 -15.99 -7.60 5.92
N VAL A 98 -17.16 -7.05 5.63
CA VAL A 98 -17.29 -5.68 5.12
C VAL A 98 -16.65 -4.67 6.08
N ARG A 99 -16.90 -4.83 7.39
CA ARG A 99 -16.25 -3.98 8.40
C ARG A 99 -14.73 -4.10 8.40
N VAL A 100 -14.18 -5.31 8.30
CA VAL A 100 -12.73 -5.51 8.24
C VAL A 100 -12.13 -4.83 7.00
N ILE A 101 -12.83 -4.88 5.87
CA ILE A 101 -12.40 -4.23 4.63
C ILE A 101 -12.41 -2.71 4.78
N ASP A 102 -13.49 -2.17 5.35
CA ASP A 102 -13.66 -0.73 5.60
C ASP A 102 -12.59 -0.21 6.58
N ASP A 103 -12.39 -0.92 7.70
CA ASP A 103 -11.39 -0.60 8.73
C ASP A 103 -9.94 -0.69 8.20
N ASN A 104 -9.70 -1.48 7.16
CA ASN A 104 -8.38 -1.68 6.55
C ASN A 104 -8.35 -1.17 5.11
N SER A 105 -8.85 0.05 4.86
CA SER A 105 -8.91 0.73 3.54
C SER A 105 -7.55 0.84 2.79
N ILE A 106 -6.48 0.24 3.34
CA ILE A 106 -5.16 -0.01 2.77
C ILE A 106 -5.19 -1.01 1.60
N VAL A 107 -6.24 -1.83 1.44
CA VAL A 107 -6.28 -2.87 0.39
C VAL A 107 -6.88 -2.35 -0.92
N SER A 108 -6.42 -1.18 -1.36
CA SER A 108 -6.60 -0.72 -2.73
C SER A 108 -5.75 -1.58 -3.67
N PHE A 109 -6.32 -1.96 -4.81
CA PHE A 109 -5.62 -2.69 -5.86
C PHE A 109 -5.21 -1.75 -6.98
N ILE A 110 -3.94 -1.79 -7.36
CA ILE A 110 -3.41 -1.04 -8.50
C ILE A 110 -3.65 -1.87 -9.77
N PRO A 111 -4.30 -1.34 -10.81
CA PRO A 111 -4.56 -2.10 -12.03
C PRO A 111 -3.28 -2.23 -12.86
N LEU A 112 -2.96 -3.46 -13.27
CA LEU A 112 -1.84 -3.79 -14.14
C LEU A 112 -2.32 -4.37 -15.47
N ASN A 113 -2.00 -3.64 -16.54
CA ASN A 113 -2.10 -4.10 -17.91
C ASN A 113 -0.69 -4.28 -18.49
N ILE A 114 -0.29 -5.53 -18.76
CA ILE A 114 1.06 -5.84 -19.28
C ILE A 114 1.30 -5.33 -20.71
N ARG A 115 0.23 -5.01 -21.44
CA ARG A 115 0.33 -4.44 -22.80
C ARG A 115 0.53 -2.93 -22.78
N ASP A 116 0.48 -2.32 -21.61
CA ASP A 116 0.55 -0.88 -21.40
C ASP A 116 1.75 -0.56 -20.51
N GLU A 117 2.80 0.00 -21.11
CA GLU A 117 4.04 0.34 -20.39
C GLU A 117 3.80 1.39 -19.30
N ASP A 118 2.85 2.31 -19.49
CA ASP A 118 2.51 3.32 -18.51
C ASP A 118 1.88 2.69 -17.26
N SER A 119 1.06 1.64 -17.44
CA SER A 119 0.49 0.86 -16.33
C SER A 119 1.56 0.15 -15.52
N ILE A 120 2.60 -0.39 -16.19
CA ILE A 120 3.75 -1.01 -15.51
C ILE A 120 4.53 0.07 -14.73
N GLY A 121 4.81 1.20 -15.35
CA GLY A 121 5.50 2.33 -14.71
C GLY A 121 4.75 2.84 -13.48
N TYR A 122 3.42 2.88 -13.54
CA TYR A 122 2.58 3.26 -12.40
C TYR A 122 2.72 2.29 -11.22
N VAL A 123 2.71 0.97 -11.47
CA VAL A 123 2.93 -0.03 -10.41
C VAL A 123 4.32 0.10 -9.79
N VAL A 124 5.35 0.34 -10.62
CA VAL A 124 6.73 0.55 -10.13
C VAL A 124 6.81 1.81 -9.27
N SER A 125 6.21 2.92 -9.70
CA SER A 125 6.17 4.16 -8.90
C SER A 125 5.49 3.95 -7.54
N HIS A 126 4.42 3.17 -7.48
CA HIS A 126 3.79 2.79 -6.21
C HIS A 126 4.70 1.92 -5.34
N ALA A 127 5.45 1.00 -5.93
CA ALA A 127 6.42 0.18 -5.22
C ALA A 127 7.56 1.04 -4.65
N ASP A 128 8.08 1.99 -5.44
CA ASP A 128 9.13 2.93 -5.03
C ASP A 128 8.65 3.82 -3.88
N ASN A 129 7.42 4.34 -3.97
CA ASN A 129 6.79 5.11 -2.89
C ASN A 129 6.63 4.28 -1.60
N ALA A 130 6.27 2.99 -1.72
CA ALA A 130 6.08 2.13 -0.56
C ALA A 130 7.38 1.88 0.22
N ILE A 131 8.53 1.92 -0.45
CA ILE A 131 9.86 1.76 0.17
C ILE A 131 10.58 3.09 0.39
N GLN A 132 9.93 4.22 0.11
CA GLN A 132 10.52 5.56 0.18
C GLN A 132 11.83 5.66 -0.62
N TYR A 133 11.82 5.10 -1.83
CA TYR A 133 13.00 5.10 -2.68
C TYR A 133 13.36 6.54 -3.07
N GLY A 134 14.56 6.99 -2.71
CA GLY A 134 15.11 8.30 -3.11
C GLY A 134 15.04 9.39 -2.04
N GLU A 135 14.38 9.16 -0.90
CA GLU A 135 14.34 10.14 0.20
C GLU A 135 15.71 10.31 0.89
N ASP A 136 16.56 9.29 0.87
CA ASP A 136 17.93 9.36 1.42
C ASP A 136 18.87 10.29 0.62
N GLU A 137 18.47 10.73 -0.58
CA GLU A 137 19.23 11.69 -1.38
C GLU A 137 18.87 13.16 -1.06
N GLU A 138 17.91 13.42 -0.17
CA GLU A 138 17.64 14.79 0.27
C GLU A 138 18.82 15.35 1.08
N PRO A 139 19.30 16.56 0.75
CA PRO A 139 20.37 17.19 1.51
C PRO A 139 19.89 17.42 2.94
N LYS A 140 20.60 16.84 3.91
CA LYS A 140 20.32 17.05 5.34
C LYS A 140 20.28 18.54 5.61
N GLU A 141 19.21 18.99 6.27
CA GLU A 141 19.08 20.39 6.67
C GLU A 141 20.36 20.82 7.42
N PRO A 142 20.96 21.97 7.04
CA PRO A 142 22.09 22.50 7.77
C PRO A 142 21.70 22.60 9.24
N GLN A 143 22.53 22.04 10.13
CA GLN A 143 22.36 22.24 11.56
C GLN A 143 22.36 23.76 11.80
N GLU A 144 21.27 24.30 12.34
CA GLU A 144 21.25 25.67 12.84
C GLU A 144 22.41 25.78 13.83
N LEU A 145 23.45 26.53 13.45
CA LEU A 145 24.56 26.84 14.34
C LEU A 145 23.93 27.58 15.51
N GLU A 146 23.92 26.96 16.70
CA GLU A 146 23.62 27.68 17.93
C GLU A 146 24.61 28.84 18.02
N GLU A 147 24.12 30.07 17.77
CA GLU A 147 24.86 31.32 17.98
C GLU A 147 25.22 31.41 19.46
N THR A 148 26.32 30.77 19.85
CA THR A 148 26.87 30.82 21.20
C THR A 148 28.23 31.50 21.15
N GLU A 149 28.18 32.80 21.44
CA GLU A 149 29.19 33.57 22.18
C GLU A 149 30.59 33.72 21.57
N GLU A 150 30.70 34.36 20.40
CA GLU A 150 31.98 34.86 19.86
C GLU A 150 32.10 36.41 19.89
N TYR A 151 31.16 37.11 20.56
CA TYR A 151 31.12 38.58 20.63
C TYR A 151 31.86 39.20 21.83
N GLU A 152 32.34 38.44 22.81
CA GLU A 152 33.02 39.03 23.98
C GLU A 152 34.53 39.29 23.80
N GLU A 153 35.19 38.74 22.76
CA GLU A 153 36.66 38.91 22.60
C GLU A 153 37.07 40.20 21.85
N TYR A 154 36.14 40.93 21.26
CA TYR A 154 36.45 42.11 20.42
C TYR A 154 36.40 43.46 21.16
N GLU A 155 35.84 43.54 22.39
CA GLU A 155 35.79 44.82 23.12
C GLU A 155 37.08 45.14 23.92
N GLU A 156 38.01 44.19 24.11
CA GLU A 156 39.23 44.42 24.91
C GLU A 156 40.38 45.08 24.11
N TYR A 157 40.24 45.26 22.79
CA TYR A 157 41.33 45.77 21.91
C TYR A 157 41.13 47.20 21.40
N GLU A 158 40.06 47.92 21.76
CA GLU A 158 39.82 49.31 21.30
C GLU A 158 40.08 50.41 22.36
N GLN A 159 40.74 50.10 23.48
CA GLN A 159 41.17 51.12 24.46
C GLN A 159 42.70 51.12 24.65
N ASP A 160 43.44 51.62 23.65
CA ASP A 160 44.78 52.20 23.82
C ASP A 160 45.05 53.32 22.80
#